data_AF-A0A926HL77-F1
#
_entry.id   AF-A0A926HL77-F1
#
_cell.length_a   1.000
_cell.length_b   1.000
_cell.length_c   1.000
_cell.angle_alpha   90.00
_cell.angle_beta   90.00
_cell.angle_gamma   90.00
#
_symmetry.space_group_name_H-M   'P 1'
#
loop_
_entity.id
_entity.type
_entity.pdbx_description
1 polymer ?
#
loop_
_entity_poly.entity_id
_entity_poly.type
_entity_poly.pdbx_seq_one_letter_code
_entity_poly.pdbx_strand_id
1 'polypeptide(L)'
;ELSASALQTINELWGEGVSDDGNNTISIFMNPPSKDEEFSGIEFMIPFMAAVLNSEMHADETASQIFASNNRTVFGMLSSEKKDKKNVWINYYAKFFPDLKNAGHTEAFSYYIQKSGSDEEVGAWLTEHEREVENMLSWVAGYHE
;
A
#
# COMPACT_ATOMS: atom_id res chain seq x y z
N GLU A 1 10.93 5.18 15.27
CA GLU A 1 11.77 5.86 14.27
C GLU A 1 11.75 5.15 12.92
N LEU A 2 12.12 3.87 12.83
CA LEU A 2 12.11 3.13 11.55
C LEU A 2 10.74 3.02 10.86
N SER A 3 9.66 2.78 11.61
CA SER A 3 8.30 2.67 11.05
C SER A 3 7.76 4.00 10.54
N ALA A 4 8.06 5.11 11.23
CA ALA A 4 7.65 6.45 10.81
C ALA A 4 8.38 6.88 9.52
N SER A 5 9.68 6.59 9.42
CA SER A 5 10.45 6.83 8.19
C SER A 5 9.94 5.98 7.03
N ALA A 6 9.61 4.70 7.27
CA ALA A 6 9.06 3.83 6.25
C ALA A 6 7.67 4.31 5.77
N LEU A 7 6.82 4.77 6.69
CA LEU A 7 5.52 5.36 6.35
C LEU A 7 5.69 6.62 5.51
N GLN A 8 6.64 7.49 5.85
CA GLN A 8 6.97 8.66 5.05
C GLN A 8 7.39 8.28 3.63
N THR A 9 8.28 7.30 3.46
CA THR A 9 8.69 6.81 2.14
C THR A 9 7.51 6.27 1.34
N ILE A 10 6.59 5.54 1.96
CA ILE A 10 5.39 5.05 1.26
C ILE A 10 4.51 6.22 0.78
N ASN A 11 4.33 7.25 1.61
CA ASN A 11 3.55 8.43 1.23
C ASN A 11 4.22 9.22 0.09
N GLU A 12 5.54 9.33 0.10
CA GLU A 12 6.31 9.94 -1.00
C GLU A 12 6.12 9.17 -2.31
N LEU A 13 6.17 7.83 -2.28
CA LEU A 13 5.94 6.99 -3.46
C LEU A 13 4.51 7.15 -4.02
N TRP A 14 3.50 7.31 -3.16
CA TRP A 14 2.13 7.58 -3.61
C TRP A 14 1.96 8.96 -4.27
N GLY A 15 2.77 9.95 -3.89
CA GLY A 15 2.77 11.27 -4.52
C GLY A 15 3.62 11.37 -5.79
N GLU A 16 4.42 10.35 -6.10
CA GLU A 16 5.35 10.38 -7.22
C GLU A 16 4.61 10.37 -8.56
N GLY A 17 5.03 11.26 -9.48
CA GLY A 17 4.45 11.35 -10.82
C GLY A 17 3.07 12.03 -10.88
N VAL A 18 2.50 12.48 -9.76
CA VAL A 18 1.24 13.22 -9.71
C VAL A 18 1.51 14.71 -9.44
N SER A 19 0.93 15.59 -10.26
CA SER A 19 0.91 17.03 -10.03
C SER A 19 -0.51 17.56 -10.11
N ASP A 20 -0.93 18.30 -9.09
CA ASP A 20 -2.18 19.05 -9.06
C ASP A 20 -1.85 20.55 -9.27
N ASP A 21 -2.38 21.13 -10.34
CA ASP A 21 -2.17 22.53 -10.69
C ASP A 21 -3.26 23.46 -10.13
N GLY A 22 -4.22 22.93 -9.34
CA GLY A 22 -5.31 23.68 -8.73
C GLY A 22 -6.41 24.10 -9.71
N ASN A 23 -6.32 23.74 -10.99
CA ASN A 23 -7.31 24.06 -12.03
C ASN A 23 -8.16 22.83 -12.43
N ASN A 24 -8.50 21.99 -11.45
CA ASN A 24 -9.32 20.79 -11.66
C ASN A 24 -8.69 19.80 -12.66
N THR A 25 -7.37 19.88 -12.85
CA THR A 25 -6.60 19.06 -13.80
C THR A 25 -5.50 18.33 -13.04
N ILE A 26 -5.61 16.99 -12.99
CA ILE A 26 -4.55 16.14 -12.46
C ILE A 26 -3.63 15.74 -13.60
N SER A 27 -2.36 16.12 -13.52
CA SER A 27 -1.31 15.71 -14.46
C SER A 27 -0.60 14.48 -13.94
N ILE A 28 -0.51 13.43 -14.77
CA ILE A 28 0.11 12.16 -14.44
C ILE A 28 1.30 11.93 -15.37
N PHE A 29 2.50 11.84 -14.81
CA PHE A 29 3.69 11.43 -15.51
C PHE A 29 3.89 9.93 -15.35
N MET A 30 3.92 9.20 -16.47
CA MET A 30 4.10 7.76 -16.48
C MET A 30 5.31 7.40 -17.33
N ASN A 31 6.22 6.61 -16.75
CA ASN A 31 7.29 5.98 -17.51
C ASN A 31 6.78 4.66 -18.09
N PRO A 32 6.95 4.39 -19.40
CA PRO A 32 6.50 3.14 -19.98
C PRO A 32 7.20 1.95 -19.28
N PRO A 33 6.48 0.84 -19.03
CA PRO A 33 7.04 -0.28 -18.29
C PRO A 33 8.25 -0.87 -19.01
N SER A 34 9.40 -0.91 -18.34
CA SER A 34 10.60 -1.58 -18.83
C SER A 34 10.48 -3.10 -18.64
N LYS A 35 10.93 -3.88 -19.61
CA LYS A 35 10.96 -5.35 -19.49
C LYS A 35 12.02 -5.85 -18.51
N ASP A 36 13.03 -5.02 -18.25
CA ASP A 36 14.19 -5.39 -17.43
C ASP A 36 13.93 -5.10 -15.94
N GLU A 37 13.03 -4.18 -15.63
CA GLU A 37 12.63 -3.81 -14.26
C GLU A 37 11.66 -4.83 -13.67
N GLU A 38 11.78 -5.03 -12.36
CA GLU A 38 11.09 -6.11 -11.64
C GLU A 38 9.65 -5.79 -11.25
N PHE A 39 9.32 -4.50 -11.15
CA PHE A 39 8.01 -4.01 -10.76
C PHE A 39 7.44 -2.99 -11.76
N SER A 40 7.95 -2.94 -12.98
CA SER A 40 7.61 -1.89 -13.94
C SER A 40 6.12 -1.80 -14.27
N GLY A 41 5.39 -2.91 -14.22
CA GLY A 41 3.93 -2.92 -14.37
C GLY A 41 3.20 -2.28 -13.20
N ILE A 42 3.70 -2.48 -11.98
CA ILE A 42 3.17 -1.88 -10.74
C ILE A 42 3.56 -0.40 -10.67
N GLU A 43 4.82 -0.08 -10.91
CA GLU A 43 5.35 1.30 -10.94
C GLU A 43 4.61 2.16 -11.97
N PHE A 44 4.26 1.59 -13.13
CA PHE A 44 3.42 2.28 -14.11
C PHE A 44 2.01 2.60 -13.59
N MET A 45 1.44 1.76 -12.72
CA MET A 45 0.08 1.94 -12.21
C MET A 45 0.00 2.84 -10.97
N ILE A 46 1.09 3.01 -10.21
CA ILE A 46 1.09 3.83 -8.98
C ILE A 46 0.59 5.26 -9.24
N PRO A 47 1.10 6.02 -10.23
CA PRO A 47 0.63 7.39 -10.49
C PRO A 47 -0.85 7.45 -10.90
N PHE A 48 -1.32 6.44 -11.63
CA PHE A 48 -2.73 6.34 -12.01
C PHE A 48 -3.63 6.08 -10.79
N MET A 49 -3.22 5.14 -9.93
CA MET A 49 -3.94 4.86 -8.68
C MET A 49 -4.00 6.09 -7.78
N ALA A 50 -2.86 6.77 -7.58
CA ALA A 50 -2.81 8.00 -6.81
C ALA A 50 -3.74 9.09 -7.34
N ALA A 51 -3.85 9.25 -8.67
CA ALA A 51 -4.74 10.22 -9.29
C ALA A 51 -6.24 9.84 -9.16
N VAL A 52 -6.58 8.57 -9.37
CA VAL A 52 -7.96 8.08 -9.23
C VAL A 52 -8.46 8.20 -7.79
N LEU A 53 -7.59 7.95 -6.83
CA LEU A 53 -7.93 7.87 -5.41
C LEU A 53 -7.93 9.26 -4.74
N ASN A 54 -7.22 10.24 -5.32
CA ASN A 54 -7.34 11.67 -4.96
C ASN A 54 -8.47 12.41 -5.72
N SER A 55 -9.30 11.70 -6.49
CA SER A 55 -10.46 12.28 -7.18
C SER A 55 -11.71 12.28 -6.29
N GLU A 56 -12.76 12.99 -6.71
CA GLU A 56 -14.05 13.10 -6.00
C GLU A 56 -14.70 11.74 -5.64
N MET A 57 -14.26 10.62 -6.22
CA MET A 57 -14.77 9.28 -5.90
C MET A 57 -14.49 8.82 -4.46
N HIS A 58 -13.54 9.45 -3.76
CA HIS A 58 -13.14 9.11 -2.38
C HIS A 58 -13.39 10.26 -1.40
N ALA A 59 -14.27 11.22 -1.74
CA ALA A 59 -14.50 12.41 -0.94
C ALA A 59 -15.01 12.14 0.50
N ASP A 60 -15.62 10.97 0.72
CA ASP A 60 -16.15 10.54 2.03
C ASP A 60 -15.19 9.60 2.79
N GLU A 61 -14.03 9.23 2.20
CA GLU A 61 -13.04 8.34 2.83
C GLU A 61 -11.94 9.14 3.50
N THR A 62 -11.46 8.64 4.64
CA THR A 62 -10.34 9.23 5.36
C THR A 62 -9.01 8.84 4.69
N ALA A 63 -7.96 9.61 4.93
CA ALA A 63 -6.64 9.32 4.37
C ALA A 63 -6.16 7.89 4.73
N SER A 64 -6.51 7.42 5.93
CA SER A 64 -6.19 6.06 6.40
C SER A 64 -6.96 4.97 5.65
N GLN A 65 -8.23 5.22 5.31
CA GLN A 65 -9.04 4.31 4.50
C GLN A 65 -8.51 4.23 3.07
N ILE A 66 -8.18 5.38 2.47
CA ILE A 66 -7.55 5.44 1.14
C ILE A 66 -6.23 4.66 1.15
N PHE A 67 -5.39 4.87 2.17
CA PHE A 67 -4.13 4.13 2.32
C PHE A 67 -4.32 2.61 2.41
N ALA A 68 -5.33 2.15 3.16
CA ALA A 68 -5.66 0.72 3.25
C ALA A 68 -6.15 0.15 1.91
N SER A 69 -6.97 0.91 1.18
CA SER A 69 -7.46 0.55 -0.17
C SER A 69 -6.30 0.45 -1.17
N ASN A 70 -5.36 1.41 -1.11
CA ASN A 70 -4.17 1.44 -1.93
C ASN A 70 -3.31 0.18 -1.74
N ASN A 71 -3.01 -0.16 -0.47
CA ASN A 71 -2.24 -1.35 -0.14
C ASN A 71 -2.94 -2.61 -0.62
N ARG A 72 -4.27 -2.72 -0.48
CA ARG A 72 -5.04 -3.87 -0.98
C ARG A 72 -4.87 -4.07 -2.48
N THR A 73 -4.84 -2.98 -3.24
CA THR A 73 -4.68 -3.04 -4.68
C THR A 73 -3.26 -3.46 -5.06
N VAL A 74 -2.23 -2.81 -4.50
CA VAL A 74 -0.82 -3.16 -4.74
C VAL A 74 -0.51 -4.60 -4.32
N PHE A 75 -0.97 -5.02 -3.15
CA PHE A 75 -0.76 -6.39 -2.66
C PHE A 75 -1.40 -7.43 -3.59
N GLY A 76 -2.51 -7.07 -4.25
CA GLY A 76 -3.10 -7.91 -5.30
C GLY A 76 -2.23 -7.99 -6.55
N MET A 77 -1.68 -6.87 -6.99
CA MET A 77 -0.86 -6.79 -8.20
C MET A 77 0.46 -7.55 -8.08
N LEU A 78 1.06 -7.59 -6.87
CA LEU A 78 2.26 -8.38 -6.59
C LEU A 78 2.12 -9.87 -6.94
N SER A 79 0.90 -10.42 -6.94
CA SER A 79 0.65 -11.82 -7.32
C SER A 79 0.83 -12.09 -8.82
N SER A 80 0.80 -11.05 -9.66
CA SER A 80 0.88 -11.15 -11.12
C SER A 80 2.31 -11.05 -11.67
N GLU A 81 3.28 -10.68 -10.82
CA GLU A 81 4.68 -10.56 -11.21
C GLU A 81 5.37 -11.92 -11.34
N LYS A 82 6.24 -12.06 -12.35
CA LYS A 82 6.84 -13.34 -12.71
C LYS A 82 7.87 -13.79 -11.67
N LYS A 83 7.61 -14.94 -11.05
CA LYS A 83 8.45 -15.63 -10.03
C LYS A 83 9.85 -16.07 -10.50
N ASP A 84 10.20 -15.86 -11.77
CA ASP A 84 11.49 -16.28 -12.34
C ASP A 84 12.63 -15.27 -12.13
N LYS A 85 12.41 -14.18 -11.37
CA LYS A 85 13.47 -13.20 -11.06
C LYS A 85 14.31 -13.68 -9.87
N LYS A 86 15.64 -13.64 -10.04
CA LYS A 86 16.65 -14.11 -9.05
C LYS A 86 16.73 -13.26 -7.76
N ASN A 87 15.83 -12.31 -7.57
CA ASN A 87 15.87 -11.41 -6.43
C ASN A 87 15.21 -12.05 -5.20
N VAL A 88 16.01 -12.28 -4.16
CA VAL A 88 15.58 -12.87 -2.87
C VAL A 88 14.44 -12.05 -2.25
N TRP A 89 14.44 -10.73 -2.43
CA TRP A 89 13.41 -9.84 -1.91
C TRP A 89 12.06 -10.04 -2.59
N ILE A 90 12.05 -10.29 -3.90
CA ILE A 90 10.82 -10.60 -4.64
C ILE A 90 10.26 -11.93 -4.17
N ASN A 91 11.10 -12.96 -4.06
CA ASN A 91 10.64 -14.28 -3.63
C ASN A 91 10.00 -14.26 -2.23
N TYR A 92 10.42 -13.32 -1.38
CA TYR A 92 9.86 -13.14 -0.06
C TYR A 92 8.62 -12.22 -0.05
N TYR A 93 8.76 -10.98 -0.51
CA TYR A 93 7.71 -9.96 -0.40
C TYR A 93 6.60 -10.10 -1.45
N ALA A 94 6.91 -10.55 -2.66
CA ALA A 94 5.90 -10.78 -3.70
C ALA A 94 5.02 -12.02 -3.41
N LYS A 95 5.36 -12.81 -2.38
CA LYS A 95 4.48 -13.85 -1.85
C LYS A 95 3.73 -13.39 -0.60
N PHE A 96 4.45 -12.78 0.35
CA PHE A 96 3.90 -12.35 1.63
C PHE A 96 2.67 -11.45 1.49
N PHE A 97 2.77 -10.37 0.70
CA PHE A 97 1.70 -9.38 0.60
C PHE A 97 0.42 -9.90 -0.08
N PRO A 98 0.50 -10.66 -1.20
CA PRO A 98 -0.66 -11.36 -1.73
C PRO A 98 -1.31 -12.31 -0.72
N ASP A 99 -0.53 -13.06 0.04
CA ASP A 99 -1.05 -14.00 1.03
C ASP A 99 -1.72 -13.27 2.20
N LEU A 100 -1.11 -12.18 2.68
CA LEU A 100 -1.68 -11.29 3.70
C LEU A 100 -3.05 -10.73 3.25
N LYS A 101 -3.14 -10.32 1.97
CA LYS A 101 -4.40 -9.88 1.36
C LYS A 101 -5.43 -11.00 1.29
N ASN A 102 -5.03 -12.18 0.85
CA ASN A 102 -5.93 -13.33 0.71
C ASN A 102 -6.42 -13.83 2.07
N ALA A 103 -5.62 -13.65 3.13
CA ALA A 103 -6.01 -13.90 4.52
C ALA A 103 -6.92 -12.80 5.12
N GLY A 104 -7.18 -11.71 4.38
CA GLY A 104 -8.07 -10.63 4.83
C GLY A 104 -7.43 -9.65 5.82
N HIS A 105 -6.09 -9.64 5.93
CA HIS A 105 -5.38 -8.86 6.94
C HIS A 105 -4.90 -7.49 6.46
N THR A 106 -5.20 -7.09 5.22
CA THR A 106 -4.67 -5.86 4.63
C THR A 106 -5.04 -4.60 5.41
N GLU A 107 -6.29 -4.49 5.84
CA GLU A 107 -6.79 -3.28 6.52
C GLU A 107 -6.12 -3.12 7.89
N ALA A 108 -6.19 -4.15 8.73
CA ALA A 108 -5.51 -4.18 10.02
C ALA A 108 -4.00 -3.92 9.88
N PHE A 109 -3.34 -4.51 8.87
CA PHE A 109 -1.94 -4.23 8.59
C PHE A 109 -1.68 -2.76 8.22
N SER A 110 -2.55 -2.18 7.39
CA SER A 110 -2.43 -0.79 6.92
C SER A 110 -2.58 0.22 8.05
N TYR A 111 -3.55 0.02 8.95
CA TYR A 111 -3.66 0.84 10.16
C TYR A 111 -2.50 0.60 11.13
N TYR A 112 -2.04 -0.65 11.26
CA TYR A 112 -0.92 -0.99 12.14
C TYR A 112 0.38 -0.29 11.74
N ILE A 113 0.69 -0.19 10.45
CA ILE A 113 1.89 0.55 9.99
C ILE A 113 1.74 2.06 10.11
N GLN A 114 0.50 2.56 10.04
CA GLN A 114 0.18 3.98 10.29
C GLN A 114 0.24 4.35 11.78
N LYS A 115 0.24 3.38 12.70
CA LYS A 115 0.29 3.60 14.16
C LYS A 115 1.43 4.52 14.62
N SER A 116 2.55 4.56 13.88
CA SER A 116 3.66 5.47 14.20
C SER A 116 3.47 6.91 13.74
N GLY A 117 2.42 7.20 12.99
CA GLY A 117 1.96 8.55 12.74
C GLY A 117 1.24 9.15 13.95
N SER A 118 1.07 10.46 13.96
CA SER A 118 0.38 11.20 15.03
C SER A 118 -1.12 11.34 14.77
N ASP A 119 -1.73 10.42 14.02
CA ASP A 119 -3.13 10.48 13.63
C ASP A 119 -4.02 9.84 14.72
N GLU A 120 -4.87 10.65 15.34
CA GLU A 120 -5.81 10.20 16.39
C GLU A 120 -6.85 9.21 15.85
N GLU A 121 -7.24 9.33 14.58
CA GLU A 121 -8.20 8.43 13.94
C GLU A 121 -7.65 7.01 13.83
N VAL A 122 -6.37 6.88 13.46
CA VAL A 122 -5.66 5.60 13.42
C VAL A 122 -5.63 4.96 14.82
N GLY A 123 -5.38 5.75 15.86
CA GLY A 123 -5.39 5.28 17.24
C GLY A 123 -6.77 4.77 17.68
N ALA A 124 -7.83 5.49 17.32
CA ALA A 124 -9.21 5.10 17.61
C ALA A 124 -9.58 3.79 16.88
N TRP A 125 -9.28 3.70 15.58
CA TRP A 125 -9.55 2.50 14.78
C TRP A 125 -8.82 1.27 15.34
N LEU A 126 -7.54 1.39 15.68
CA LEU A 126 -6.75 0.29 16.25
C LEU A 126 -7.30 -0.20 17.59
N THR A 127 -7.93 0.69 18.37
CA THR A 127 -8.56 0.35 19.65
C THR A 127 -9.91 -0.34 19.43
N GLU A 128 -10.71 0.14 18.48
CA GLU A 128 -12.01 -0.46 18.15
C GLU A 128 -11.87 -1.84 17.47
N HIS A 129 -10.79 -2.05 16.71
CA HIS A 129 -10.52 -3.26 15.94
C HIS A 129 -9.38 -4.11 16.51
N GLU A 130 -9.22 -4.13 17.84
CA GLU A 130 -8.12 -4.85 18.52
C GLU A 130 -8.03 -6.32 18.10
N ARG A 131 -9.17 -7.01 17.99
CA ARG A 131 -9.22 -8.43 17.60
C ARG A 131 -8.73 -8.66 16.17
N GLU A 132 -9.06 -7.78 15.24
CA GLU A 132 -8.60 -7.83 13.85
C GLU A 132 -7.08 -7.66 13.78
N VAL A 133 -6.53 -6.76 14.61
CA VAL A 133 -5.09 -6.55 14.76
C VAL A 133 -4.42 -7.77 15.37
N GLU A 134 -4.96 -8.34 16.45
CA GLU A 134 -4.42 -9.55 17.10
C GLU A 134 -4.38 -10.75 16.15
N ASN A 135 -5.46 -10.96 15.39
CA ASN A 135 -5.53 -12.03 14.39
C ASN A 135 -4.48 -11.83 13.30
N MET A 136 -4.32 -10.60 12.82
CA MET A 136 -3.29 -10.26 11.84
C MET A 136 -1.88 -10.50 12.39
N LEU A 137 -1.59 -10.03 13.62
CA LEU A 137 -0.28 -10.23 14.25
C LEU A 137 0.05 -11.71 14.45
N SER A 138 -0.94 -12.50 14.87
CA SER A 138 -0.80 -13.95 15.02
C SER A 138 -0.52 -14.63 13.69
N TRP A 139 -1.22 -14.23 12.63
CA TRP A 139 -0.98 -14.73 11.28
C TRP A 139 0.42 -14.37 10.79
N VAL A 140 0.86 -13.12 10.97
CA VAL A 140 2.20 -12.66 10.56
C VAL A 140 3.29 -13.41 11.31
N ALA A 141 3.12 -13.64 12.62
CA ALA A 141 4.08 -14.39 13.43
C ALA A 141 4.26 -15.84 12.96
N GLY A 142 3.16 -16.51 12.57
CA GLY A 142 3.18 -17.89 12.09
C GLY A 142 3.47 -18.05 10.59
N TYR A 143 3.58 -16.98 9.80
CA TYR A 143 3.64 -17.08 8.33
C TYR A 143 4.93 -17.71 7.80
N HIS A 144 6.02 -17.67 8.58
CA HIS A 144 7.34 -18.21 8.21
C HIS A 144 7.77 -19.43 9.04
N GLU A 145 6.90 -19.93 9.93
CA GLU A 145 7.10 -21.20 10.65
C GLU A 145 6.75 -22.41 9.76
#